data_AF-A0A6U9RLK7-F1
#
_entry.id   AF-A0A6U9RLK7-F1
#
_cell.length_a   1.000
_cell.length_b   1.000
_cell.length_c   1.000
_cell.angle_alpha   90.00
_cell.angle_beta   90.00
_cell.angle_gamma   90.00
#
_symmetry.space_group_name_H-M   'P 1'
#
loop_
_entity.id
_entity.type
_entity.pdbx_description
1 polymer ?
#
loop_
_entity_poly.entity_id
_entity_poly.type
_entity_poly.pdbx_seq_one_letter_code
_entity_poly.pdbx_strand_id
1 'polypeptide(L)'
;MAKEVRPWRLTKAIDPRLNKVVKKLEKAWIDTGAVQDGAFEKRYGWCSQKGMMLENRMYHHKAFSYMHLELACVQTGKNAPNRYLEASIKQPEASDPVDPCELQVLHCVAMPRPCYALPILGADVVIRRGKWTLCIADTSPTGEGLPPSYAAKVEGLQQSIFSSQGGWSNAERRMPSWGAKIFSPLCISIQPTSEEEVLAFVDYIVQLHNSHINYAQRLAEEGPDPSMERNEVRQKAMLQYNKSQQENDKTKSVLARHFGDRFAEEYITQVLFNERGITLGG
;
A
#
# COMPACT_ATOMS: atom_id res chain seq x y z
N MET A 1 -0.37 23.47 -15.22
CA MET A 1 0.70 23.57 -14.20
C MET A 1 0.60 22.35 -13.31
N ALA A 2 1.63 21.50 -13.26
CA ALA A 2 1.65 20.39 -12.31
C ALA A 2 1.57 20.99 -10.90
N LYS A 3 0.55 20.60 -10.11
CA LYS A 3 0.47 21.01 -8.71
C LYS A 3 1.74 20.49 -8.02
N GLU A 4 2.46 21.38 -7.36
CA GLU A 4 3.66 21.01 -6.60
C GLU A 4 3.29 19.95 -5.56
N VAL A 5 3.86 18.75 -5.70
CA VAL A 5 3.58 17.64 -4.79
C VAL A 5 4.21 17.97 -3.44
N ARG A 6 3.37 18.20 -2.43
CA ARG A 6 3.84 18.53 -1.09
C ARG A 6 4.66 17.37 -0.51
N PRO A 7 5.75 17.63 0.24
CA PRO A 7 6.49 16.56 0.90
C PRO A 7 5.63 15.86 1.96
N TRP A 8 5.85 14.57 2.15
CA TRP A 8 5.22 13.79 3.22
C TRP A 8 5.68 14.27 4.59
N ARG A 9 4.73 14.58 5.49
CA ARG A 9 5.01 15.09 6.83
C ARG A 9 5.58 14.03 7.75
N LEU A 10 5.13 12.78 7.60
CA LEU A 10 5.54 11.67 8.46
C LEU A 10 6.95 11.13 8.17
N THR A 11 7.59 11.56 7.08
CA THR A 11 8.88 10.97 6.64
C THR A 11 10.04 11.16 7.61
N LYS A 12 9.97 12.13 8.52
CA LYS A 12 10.96 12.31 9.59
C LYS A 12 10.68 11.45 10.83
N ALA A 13 9.46 10.93 10.97
CA ALA A 13 9.02 10.20 12.15
C ALA A 13 9.03 8.67 12.00
N ILE A 14 9.22 8.17 10.77
CA ILE A 14 9.15 6.75 10.44
C ILE A 14 10.55 6.17 10.18
N ASP A 15 10.61 4.84 10.12
CA ASP A 15 11.79 4.07 9.72
C ASP A 15 12.36 4.59 8.39
N PRO A 16 13.68 4.89 8.31
CA PRO A 16 14.31 5.42 7.10
C PRO A 16 14.14 4.51 5.87
N ARG A 17 14.06 3.20 6.07
CA ARG A 17 13.85 2.22 4.98
C ARG A 17 12.42 2.29 4.47
N LEU A 18 11.44 2.44 5.37
CA LEU A 18 10.04 2.67 5.00
C LEU A 18 9.87 4.00 4.26
N ASN A 19 10.54 5.06 4.72
CA ASN A 19 10.57 6.36 4.04
C ASN A 19 11.14 6.25 2.61
N LYS A 20 12.23 5.49 2.43
CA LYS A 20 12.81 5.22 1.12
C LYS A 20 11.80 4.54 0.18
N VAL A 21 11.02 3.58 0.68
CA VAL A 21 9.96 2.92 -0.09
C VAL A 21 8.93 3.94 -0.53
N VAL A 22 8.31 4.67 0.40
CA VAL A 22 7.26 5.66 0.11
C VAL A 22 7.70 6.65 -0.99
N LYS A 23 8.90 7.22 -0.85
CA LYS A 23 9.44 8.17 -1.83
C LYS A 23 9.63 7.54 -3.21
N LYS A 24 10.09 6.29 -3.29
CA LYS A 24 10.29 5.61 -4.57
C LYS A 24 8.97 5.26 -5.24
N LEU A 25 7.99 4.73 -4.50
CA LEU A 25 6.68 4.38 -5.05
C LEU A 25 5.94 5.63 -5.56
N GLU A 26 5.92 6.70 -4.77
CA GLU A 26 5.31 7.98 -5.15
C GLU A 26 5.99 8.59 -6.37
N LYS A 27 7.33 8.61 -6.40
CA LYS A 27 8.06 9.15 -7.54
C LYS A 27 7.71 8.40 -8.83
N ALA A 28 7.64 7.07 -8.78
CA ALA A 28 7.27 6.28 -9.96
C ALA A 28 5.83 6.59 -10.43
N TRP A 29 4.88 6.86 -9.53
CA TRP A 29 3.53 7.31 -9.95
C TRP A 29 3.56 8.68 -10.61
N ILE A 30 4.30 9.63 -10.06
CA ILE A 30 4.44 10.98 -10.64
C ILE A 30 5.10 10.91 -12.03
N ASP A 31 6.17 10.14 -12.17
CA ASP A 31 6.93 10.00 -13.43
C ASP A 31 6.09 9.35 -14.54
N THR A 32 5.07 8.57 -14.18
CA THR A 32 4.18 7.90 -15.13
C THR A 32 2.96 8.72 -15.52
N GLY A 33 2.95 10.00 -15.14
CA GLY A 33 1.86 10.93 -15.45
C GLY A 33 0.62 10.73 -14.58
N ALA A 34 0.75 10.01 -13.46
CA ALA A 34 -0.35 9.92 -12.49
C ALA A 34 -0.57 11.29 -11.86
N VAL A 35 -1.79 11.79 -11.95
CA VAL A 35 -2.17 13.09 -11.41
C VAL A 35 -2.66 12.92 -9.99
N GLN A 36 -2.15 13.75 -9.09
CA GLN A 36 -2.67 13.83 -7.73
C GLN A 36 -4.05 14.48 -7.78
N ASP A 37 -5.11 13.68 -7.66
CA ASP A 37 -6.44 14.21 -7.39
C ASP A 37 -6.63 14.32 -5.88
N GLY A 38 -7.51 15.24 -5.48
CA GLY A 38 -7.71 15.70 -4.11
C GLY A 38 -7.39 14.62 -3.09
N ALA A 39 -6.30 14.83 -2.35
CA ALA A 39 -6.01 14.04 -1.17
C ALA A 39 -7.31 13.97 -0.35
N PHE A 40 -7.71 12.78 0.07
CA PHE A 40 -8.41 12.67 1.34
C PHE A 40 -7.41 13.09 2.43
N GLU A 41 -7.00 14.36 2.42
CA GLU A 41 -6.45 15.07 3.57
C GLU A 41 -7.63 15.33 4.53
N LYS A 42 -8.45 14.31 4.81
CA LYS A 42 -9.01 14.18 6.15
C LYS A 42 -7.80 13.94 7.02
N ARG A 43 -7.21 15.06 7.47
CA ARG A 43 -6.52 15.12 8.73
C ARG A 43 -7.54 14.60 9.72
N TYR A 44 -7.52 13.30 10.00
CA TYR A 44 -8.13 12.84 11.21
C TYR A 44 -7.32 13.55 12.28
N GLY A 45 -7.91 14.66 12.74
CA GLY A 45 -7.38 15.45 13.82
C GLY A 45 -7.01 14.47 14.91
N TRP A 46 -5.85 14.74 15.50
CA TRP A 46 -5.33 14.04 16.65
C TRP A 46 -6.44 13.43 17.51
N CYS A 47 -6.50 12.11 17.59
CA CYS A 47 -7.21 11.49 18.71
C CYS A 47 -6.31 11.70 19.92
N SER A 48 -6.66 12.71 20.73
CA SER A 48 -5.91 13.13 21.92
C SER A 48 -5.67 12.03 22.95
N GLN A 49 -6.27 10.86 22.79
CA GLN A 49 -6.06 9.73 23.68
C GLN A 49 -4.83 8.87 23.36
N LYS A 50 -4.29 8.84 22.11
CA LYS A 50 -3.28 7.81 21.72
C LYS A 50 -2.19 8.18 20.71
N GLY A 51 -2.05 9.44 20.27
CA GLY A 51 -0.86 9.91 19.55
C GLY A 51 -0.60 9.29 18.16
N MET A 52 -1.64 8.89 17.43
CA MET A 52 -1.49 8.40 16.05
C MET A 52 -1.58 9.51 15.01
N MET A 53 -0.71 9.47 14.01
CA MET A 53 -0.69 10.31 12.83
C MET A 53 -0.87 9.45 11.57
N LEU A 54 -1.68 9.93 10.63
CA LEU A 54 -1.97 9.26 9.37
C LEU A 54 -1.87 10.26 8.23
N GLU A 55 -1.18 9.87 7.17
CA GLU A 55 -1.11 10.61 5.91
C GLU A 55 -1.39 9.64 4.78
N ASN A 56 -2.29 10.01 3.86
CA ASN A 56 -2.57 9.23 2.67
C ASN A 56 -2.58 10.12 1.43
N ARG A 57 -2.41 9.49 0.27
CA ARG A 57 -2.43 10.13 -1.04
C ARG A 57 -3.12 9.22 -2.04
N MET A 58 -3.94 9.83 -2.87
CA MET A 58 -4.56 9.18 -4.02
C MET A 58 -3.99 9.76 -5.30
N TYR A 59 -3.76 8.89 -6.27
CA TYR A 59 -3.30 9.23 -7.60
C TYR A 59 -4.23 8.61 -8.63
N HIS A 60 -4.43 9.36 -9.71
CA HIS A 60 -5.24 8.95 -10.84
C HIS A 60 -4.32 8.69 -12.03
N HIS A 61 -4.51 7.54 -12.65
CA HIS A 61 -3.81 7.13 -13.85
C HIS A 61 -4.81 6.41 -14.76
N LYS A 62 -4.65 6.54 -16.08
CA LYS A 62 -5.60 6.00 -17.07
C LYS A 62 -5.92 4.51 -16.88
N ALA A 63 -4.93 3.71 -16.47
CA ALA A 63 -5.07 2.27 -16.28
C ALA A 63 -5.69 1.84 -14.94
N PHE A 64 -5.81 2.76 -13.98
CA PHE A 64 -6.18 2.46 -12.60
C PHE A 64 -7.47 3.18 -12.21
N SER A 65 -8.34 2.47 -11.50
CA SER A 65 -9.52 3.06 -10.87
C SER A 65 -9.08 4.01 -9.75
N TYR A 66 -8.12 3.57 -8.94
CA TYR A 66 -7.43 4.41 -7.96
C TYR A 66 -6.05 3.83 -7.65
N MET A 67 -5.14 4.70 -7.23
CA MET A 67 -3.84 4.33 -6.67
C MET A 67 -3.72 5.02 -5.32
N HIS A 68 -3.59 4.23 -4.26
CA HIS A 68 -3.64 4.69 -2.87
C HIS A 68 -2.33 4.34 -2.16
N LEU A 69 -1.69 5.37 -1.59
CA LEU A 69 -0.52 5.21 -0.74
C LEU A 69 -0.83 5.84 0.62
N GLU A 70 -0.63 5.08 1.68
CA GLU A 70 -0.92 5.49 3.04
C GLU A 70 0.23 5.15 3.97
N LEU A 71 0.48 6.07 4.88
CA LEU A 71 1.45 5.95 5.94
C LEU A 71 0.81 6.34 7.27
N ALA A 72 0.95 5.47 8.26
CA ALA A 72 0.54 5.72 9.63
C ALA A 72 1.72 5.54 10.60
N CYS A 73 1.74 6.35 11.66
CA CYS A 73 2.60 6.13 12.83
C CYS A 73 1.83 6.41 14.12
N VAL A 74 1.99 5.54 15.12
CA VAL A 74 1.49 5.73 16.50
C VAL A 74 2.67 6.05 17.41
N GLN A 75 2.61 7.17 18.14
CA GLN A 75 3.57 7.51 19.19
C GLN A 75 2.91 7.37 20.58
N THR A 76 3.57 6.69 21.51
CA THR A 76 3.11 6.60 22.90
C THR A 76 4.07 7.33 23.83
N GLY A 77 3.64 8.45 24.42
CA GLY A 77 4.43 9.20 25.38
C GLY A 77 3.63 10.28 26.11
N LYS A 78 4.01 10.57 27.37
CA LYS A 78 3.48 11.70 28.18
C LYS A 78 3.77 13.08 27.54
N ASN A 79 4.68 13.11 26.57
CA ASN A 79 5.09 14.28 25.80
C ASN A 79 4.54 14.29 24.36
N ALA A 80 3.62 13.38 24.01
CA ALA A 80 2.92 13.46 22.73
C ALA A 80 2.28 14.87 22.66
N PRO A 81 2.79 15.77 21.80
CA PRO A 81 2.46 17.17 21.92
C PRO A 81 0.96 17.33 21.66
N ASN A 82 0.29 17.92 22.64
CA ASN A 82 -1.14 18.25 22.61
C ASN A 82 -1.36 19.45 21.66
N ARG A 83 -0.95 19.34 20.40
CA ARG A 83 -0.97 20.41 19.40
C ARG A 83 -1.43 19.90 18.05
N TYR A 84 -2.71 20.09 17.77
CA TYR A 84 -3.23 20.20 16.41
C TYR A 84 -4.25 21.32 16.37
N LEU A 85 -3.89 22.49 15.86
CA LEU A 85 -4.84 23.44 15.30
C LEU A 85 -4.11 24.21 14.18
N GLU A 86 -4.61 24.03 12.96
CA GLU A 86 -4.42 24.89 11.78
C GLU A 86 -3.04 24.95 11.09
N ALA A 87 -3.08 24.68 9.77
CA ALA A 87 -2.23 25.09 8.64
C ALA A 87 -0.69 25.28 8.71
N SER A 88 -0.01 25.28 9.85
CA SER A 88 1.39 25.70 9.95
C SER A 88 2.19 24.81 10.92
N ILE A 89 2.39 23.55 10.52
CA ILE A 89 3.47 22.75 11.10
C ILE A 89 4.79 23.32 10.57
N LYS A 90 5.55 24.03 11.42
CA LYS A 90 7.00 24.10 11.23
C LYS A 90 7.49 22.65 11.25
N GLN A 91 8.18 22.22 10.20
CA GLN A 91 8.83 20.91 10.22
C GLN A 91 9.65 20.82 11.53
N PRO A 92 9.60 19.70 12.27
CA PRO A 92 10.50 19.54 13.40
C PRO A 92 11.92 19.78 12.90
N GLU A 93 12.63 20.66 13.61
CA GLU A 93 14.05 20.92 13.36
C GLU A 93 14.80 19.59 13.55
N ALA A 94 15.88 19.38 12.80
CA ALA A 94 16.57 18.09 12.72
C ALA A 94 17.13 17.58 14.07
N SER A 95 17.05 18.39 15.13
CA SER A 95 17.55 18.14 16.48
C SER A 95 16.50 17.67 17.49
N ASP A 96 15.21 17.70 17.17
CA ASP A 96 14.20 17.26 18.14
C ASP A 96 14.17 15.72 18.19
N PRO A 97 14.34 15.09 19.36
CA PRO A 97 14.18 13.65 19.48
C PRO A 97 12.73 13.31 19.15
N VAL A 98 12.51 12.70 17.99
CA VAL A 98 11.22 12.14 17.63
C VAL A 98 11.01 10.94 18.55
N ASP A 99 10.01 11.02 19.43
CA ASP A 99 9.59 9.86 20.23
C ASP A 99 9.37 8.66 19.30
N PRO A 100 10.02 7.51 19.54
CA PRO A 100 9.97 6.39 18.63
C PRO A 100 8.52 5.91 18.44
N CYS A 101 8.07 5.83 17.19
CA CYS A 101 6.75 5.30 16.89
C CYS A 101 6.64 3.86 17.42
N GLU A 102 5.64 3.59 18.25
CA GLU A 102 5.31 2.23 18.71
C GLU A 102 4.84 1.37 17.53
N LEU A 103 4.12 1.97 16.58
CA LEU A 103 3.59 1.30 15.40
C LEU A 103 3.80 2.20 14.19
N GLN A 104 4.20 1.62 13.07
CA GLN A 104 4.23 2.27 11.76
C GLN A 104 3.63 1.32 10.74
N VAL A 105 2.82 1.86 9.84
CA VAL A 105 2.15 1.08 8.80
C VAL A 105 2.31 1.77 7.47
N LEU A 106 2.74 1.03 6.45
CA LEU A 106 2.59 1.42 5.04
C LEU A 106 1.50 0.54 4.44
N HIS A 107 0.59 1.17 3.71
CA HIS A 107 -0.37 0.51 2.87
C HIS A 107 -0.30 1.10 1.46
N CYS A 108 -0.20 0.24 0.45
CA CYS A 108 -0.11 0.64 -0.95
C CYS A 108 -1.01 -0.27 -1.78
N VAL A 109 -1.94 0.33 -2.54
CA VAL A 109 -2.80 -0.39 -3.48
C VAL A 109 -2.86 0.35 -4.80
N ALA A 110 -2.71 -0.36 -5.92
CA ALA A 110 -3.09 0.14 -7.23
C ALA A 110 -4.21 -0.76 -7.79
N MET A 111 -5.44 -0.24 -7.75
CA MET A 111 -6.63 -0.92 -8.21
C MET A 111 -6.83 -0.64 -9.70
N PRO A 112 -6.77 -1.64 -10.59
CA PRO A 112 -6.87 -1.42 -12.03
C PRO A 112 -8.27 -0.93 -12.43
N ARG A 113 -8.44 -0.46 -13.66
CA ARG A 113 -9.78 -0.42 -14.26
C ARG A 113 -10.11 -1.79 -14.83
N PRO A 114 -11.37 -2.27 -14.74
CA PRO A 114 -11.73 -3.60 -15.26
C PRO A 114 -11.46 -3.79 -16.76
N CYS A 115 -11.40 -2.71 -17.52
CA CYS A 115 -11.09 -2.73 -18.95
C CYS A 115 -9.60 -2.99 -19.28
N TYR A 116 -8.71 -3.07 -18.29
CA TYR A 116 -7.32 -3.48 -18.51
C TYR A 116 -7.07 -4.84 -17.85
N ALA A 117 -6.34 -5.72 -18.54
CA ALA A 117 -5.93 -7.04 -18.03
C ALA A 117 -4.81 -6.94 -16.99
N LEU A 118 -5.03 -6.10 -15.97
CA LEU A 118 -4.08 -5.79 -14.90
C LEU A 118 -4.42 -6.55 -13.62
N PRO A 119 -3.42 -7.14 -12.94
CA PRO A 119 -3.54 -7.55 -11.55
C PRO A 119 -3.76 -6.36 -10.61
N ILE A 120 -4.18 -6.64 -9.37
CA ILE A 120 -4.23 -5.65 -8.28
C ILE A 120 -2.87 -5.66 -7.58
N LEU A 121 -2.14 -4.54 -7.60
CA LEU A 121 -0.94 -4.40 -6.78
C LEU A 121 -1.37 -4.09 -5.35
N GLY A 122 -0.90 -4.89 -4.38
CA GLY A 122 -1.09 -4.65 -2.95
C GLY A 122 0.21 -4.84 -2.18
N ALA A 123 0.55 -3.91 -1.30
CA ALA A 123 1.68 -4.05 -0.40
C ALA A 123 1.39 -3.44 0.97
N ASP A 124 1.70 -4.19 2.02
CA ASP A 124 1.52 -3.80 3.42
C ASP A 124 2.80 -4.03 4.21
N VAL A 125 3.22 -3.05 5.00
CA VAL A 125 4.33 -3.18 5.95
C VAL A 125 3.87 -2.74 7.32
N VAL A 126 4.17 -3.54 8.35
CA VAL A 126 3.94 -3.18 9.75
C VAL A 126 5.24 -3.23 10.52
N ILE A 127 5.64 -2.09 11.08
CA ILE A 127 6.80 -1.95 11.96
C ILE A 127 6.29 -1.68 13.37
N ARG A 128 6.67 -2.51 14.33
CA ARG A 128 6.31 -2.32 15.74
C ARG A 128 7.57 -2.15 16.58
N ARG A 129 7.67 -1.01 17.28
CA ARG A 129 8.82 -0.65 18.14
C ARG A 129 10.16 -0.86 17.43
N GLY A 130 10.24 -0.39 16.19
CA GLY A 130 11.43 -0.49 15.33
C GLY A 130 11.67 -1.85 14.65
N LYS A 131 10.85 -2.88 14.94
CA LYS A 131 10.96 -4.21 14.31
C LYS A 131 9.96 -4.38 13.19
N TRP A 132 10.40 -4.86 12.02
CA TRP A 132 9.53 -5.20 10.89
C TRP A 132 8.78 -6.51 11.22
N THR A 133 7.49 -6.38 11.53
CA THR A 133 6.65 -7.48 12.03
C THR A 133 5.77 -8.13 10.98
N LEU A 134 5.52 -7.42 9.88
CA LEU A 134 4.76 -7.93 8.73
C LEU A 134 5.22 -7.24 7.46
N CYS A 135 5.43 -8.01 6.41
CA CYS A 135 5.73 -7.56 5.06
C CYS A 135 4.93 -8.40 4.09
N ILE A 136 3.95 -7.79 3.42
CA ILE A 136 3.13 -8.43 2.40
C ILE A 136 3.29 -7.65 1.11
N ALA A 137 3.48 -8.37 0.00
CA ALA A 137 3.42 -7.79 -1.33
C ALA A 137 2.89 -8.84 -2.31
N ASP A 138 1.91 -8.43 -3.11
CA ASP A 138 1.30 -9.29 -4.11
C ASP A 138 0.83 -8.48 -5.32
N THR A 139 0.70 -9.20 -6.43
CA THR A 139 -0.04 -8.78 -7.60
C THR A 139 -1.19 -9.76 -7.77
N SER A 140 -2.33 -9.46 -7.16
CA SER A 140 -3.47 -10.37 -7.08
C SER A 140 -4.21 -10.45 -8.42
N PRO A 141 -4.56 -11.65 -8.91
CA PRO A 141 -5.19 -11.81 -10.22
C PRO A 141 -6.60 -11.22 -10.25
N THR A 142 -6.96 -10.64 -11.40
CA THR A 142 -8.33 -10.18 -11.70
C THR A 142 -9.05 -11.13 -12.67
N GLY A 143 -8.39 -12.16 -13.18
CA GLY A 143 -8.98 -13.20 -14.03
C GLY A 143 -8.69 -14.60 -13.48
N GLU A 144 -8.63 -15.60 -14.37
CA GLU A 144 -8.29 -16.98 -14.01
C GLU A 144 -6.88 -17.12 -13.40
N GLY A 145 -6.01 -16.15 -13.65
CA GLY A 145 -4.66 -16.09 -13.10
C GLY A 145 -3.93 -14.82 -13.51
N LEU A 146 -2.62 -14.78 -13.24
CA LEU A 146 -1.77 -13.71 -13.75
C LEU A 146 -1.48 -13.93 -15.24
N PRO A 147 -1.40 -12.84 -16.05
CA PRO A 147 -0.90 -12.96 -17.41
C PRO A 147 0.46 -13.67 -17.43
N PRO A 148 0.70 -14.69 -18.28
CA PRO A 148 1.89 -15.53 -18.17
C PRO A 148 3.22 -14.76 -18.23
N SER A 149 3.32 -13.77 -19.13
CA SER A 149 4.51 -12.91 -19.24
C SER A 149 4.70 -12.01 -18.01
N TYR A 150 3.60 -11.64 -17.34
CA TYR A 150 3.64 -10.89 -16.09
C TYR A 150 4.08 -11.78 -14.92
N ALA A 151 3.51 -13.00 -14.82
CA ALA A 151 3.89 -13.98 -13.81
C ALA A 151 5.40 -14.32 -13.89
N ALA A 152 5.90 -14.63 -15.08
CA ALA A 152 7.33 -14.91 -15.30
C ALA A 152 8.23 -13.73 -14.91
N LYS A 153 7.77 -12.48 -15.14
CA LYS A 153 8.51 -11.29 -14.69
C LYS A 153 8.57 -11.20 -13.18
N VAL A 154 7.46 -11.46 -12.47
CA VAL A 154 7.41 -11.45 -11.00
C VAL A 154 8.27 -12.58 -10.43
N GLU A 155 8.18 -13.79 -10.97
CA GLU A 155 9.02 -14.92 -10.59
C GLU A 155 10.52 -14.62 -10.76
N GLY A 156 10.90 -14.03 -11.89
CA GLY A 156 12.29 -13.62 -12.14
C GLY A 156 12.80 -12.58 -11.13
N LEU A 157 11.95 -11.63 -10.70
CA LEU A 157 12.29 -10.68 -9.63
C LEU A 157 12.50 -11.38 -8.29
N GLN A 158 11.62 -12.33 -7.95
CA GLN A 158 11.74 -13.10 -6.72
C GLN A 158 13.03 -13.93 -6.73
N GLN A 159 13.30 -14.62 -7.84
CA GLN A 159 14.51 -15.42 -7.98
C GLN A 159 15.78 -14.57 -7.87
N SER A 160 15.85 -13.40 -8.52
CA SER A 160 17.06 -12.57 -8.49
C SER A 160 17.35 -11.98 -7.11
N ILE A 161 16.31 -11.50 -6.41
CA ILE A 161 16.44 -10.86 -5.11
C ILE A 161 16.66 -11.91 -4.01
N PHE A 162 16.03 -13.09 -4.10
CA PHE A 162 16.10 -14.07 -3.03
C PHE A 162 17.25 -15.08 -3.18
N SER A 163 17.68 -15.39 -4.41
CA SER A 163 18.86 -16.24 -4.63
C SER A 163 20.16 -15.54 -4.22
N SER A 164 20.19 -14.21 -4.30
CA SER A 164 21.35 -13.41 -3.89
C SER A 164 21.43 -13.17 -2.37
N GLN A 165 20.36 -13.43 -1.62
CA GLN A 165 20.25 -13.07 -0.19
C GLN A 165 19.88 -14.24 0.74
N GLY A 166 20.02 -15.49 0.29
CA GLY A 166 19.90 -16.69 1.15
C GLY A 166 18.46 -17.17 1.42
N GLY A 167 17.47 -16.65 0.69
CA GLY A 167 16.05 -16.99 0.85
C GLY A 167 15.39 -16.36 2.09
N TRP A 168 14.11 -16.66 2.31
CA TRP A 168 13.38 -16.20 3.49
C TRP A 168 13.55 -17.21 4.65
N SER A 169 14.19 -16.79 5.73
CA SER A 169 14.48 -17.57 6.95
C SER A 169 13.23 -18.17 7.62
N ASN A 170 12.08 -17.52 7.47
CA ASN A 170 10.79 -17.91 8.09
C ASN A 170 9.65 -18.01 7.06
N ALA A 171 9.93 -18.60 5.89
CA ALA A 171 9.00 -18.77 4.77
C ALA A 171 7.80 -19.72 5.04
N GLU A 172 7.39 -19.95 6.30
CA GLU A 172 6.00 -20.38 6.51
C GLU A 172 5.13 -19.20 6.10
N ARG A 173 4.73 -19.21 4.82
CA ARG A 173 3.71 -18.34 4.24
C ARG A 173 2.45 -18.46 5.10
N ARG A 174 2.35 -17.71 6.19
CA ARG A 174 1.14 -17.61 7.00
C ARG A 174 0.16 -16.70 6.28
N MET A 175 -0.28 -17.17 5.12
CA MET A 175 -1.39 -16.58 4.41
C MET A 175 -2.63 -16.77 5.29
N PRO A 176 -3.34 -15.69 5.65
CA PRO A 176 -4.63 -15.84 6.31
C PRO A 176 -5.57 -16.69 5.44
N SER A 177 -6.51 -17.42 6.05
CA SER A 177 -7.46 -18.26 5.33
C SER A 177 -8.31 -17.49 4.31
N TRP A 178 -8.60 -16.20 4.57
CA TRP A 178 -9.26 -15.31 3.60
C TRP A 178 -8.35 -14.97 2.41
N GLY A 179 -7.04 -14.85 2.66
CA GLY A 179 -6.04 -14.46 1.68
C GLY A 179 -5.81 -15.49 0.58
N ALA A 180 -5.96 -16.79 0.91
CA ALA A 180 -5.79 -17.87 -0.05
C ALA A 180 -6.75 -17.79 -1.26
N LYS A 181 -7.86 -17.05 -1.14
CA LYS A 181 -8.85 -16.89 -2.20
C LYS A 181 -8.55 -15.74 -3.17
N ILE A 182 -7.70 -14.80 -2.77
CA ILE A 182 -7.51 -13.54 -3.51
C ILE A 182 -6.06 -13.28 -3.90
N PHE A 183 -5.10 -13.77 -3.11
CA PHE A 183 -3.69 -13.54 -3.39
C PHE A 183 -3.17 -14.50 -4.45
N SER A 184 -2.19 -14.05 -5.23
CA SER A 184 -1.56 -14.88 -6.24
C SER A 184 -0.68 -15.97 -5.61
N PRO A 185 -0.33 -17.03 -6.37
CA PRO A 185 0.68 -18.01 -5.95
C PRO A 185 2.06 -17.38 -5.68
N LEU A 186 2.30 -16.17 -6.19
CA LEU A 186 3.53 -15.41 -6.04
C LEU A 186 3.47 -14.42 -4.87
N CYS A 187 2.40 -14.39 -4.08
CA CYS A 187 2.31 -13.52 -2.92
C CYS A 187 3.45 -13.78 -1.92
N ILE A 188 4.09 -12.70 -1.49
CA ILE A 188 5.07 -12.71 -0.39
C ILE A 188 4.36 -12.23 0.86
N SER A 189 4.47 -13.01 1.95
CA SER A 189 4.01 -12.63 3.28
C SER A 189 4.99 -13.17 4.30
N ILE A 190 5.78 -12.30 4.90
CA ILE A 190 6.89 -12.67 5.80
C ILE A 190 6.93 -11.78 7.04
N GLN A 191 7.63 -12.26 8.05
CA GLN A 191 8.15 -11.46 9.15
C GLN A 191 9.68 -11.49 9.06
N PRO A 192 10.33 -10.41 8.58
CA PRO A 192 11.78 -10.37 8.47
C PRO A 192 12.46 -10.61 9.83
N THR A 193 13.50 -11.44 9.85
CA THR A 193 14.28 -11.75 11.05
C THR A 193 15.66 -11.08 11.06
N SER A 194 16.11 -10.57 9.91
CA SER A 194 17.40 -9.91 9.75
C SER A 194 17.28 -8.60 8.97
N GLU A 195 18.35 -7.79 9.02
CA GLU A 195 18.44 -6.55 8.25
C GLU A 195 18.46 -6.84 6.74
N GLU A 196 19.15 -7.90 6.34
CA GLU A 196 19.25 -8.35 4.95
C GLU A 196 17.86 -8.66 4.40
N GLU A 197 17.02 -9.39 5.13
CA GLU A 197 15.64 -9.66 4.70
C GLU A 197 14.78 -8.40 4.57
N VAL A 198 14.95 -7.43 5.47
CA VAL A 198 14.28 -6.13 5.36
C VAL A 198 14.72 -5.42 4.08
N LEU A 199 16.02 -5.38 3.80
CA LEU A 199 16.55 -4.76 2.59
C LEU A 199 16.12 -5.49 1.32
N ALA A 200 16.09 -6.83 1.33
CA ALA A 200 15.56 -7.66 0.26
C ALA A 200 14.11 -7.32 -0.05
N PHE A 201 13.27 -7.23 0.99
CA PHE A 201 11.85 -6.90 0.84
C PHE A 201 11.66 -5.48 0.31
N VAL A 202 12.40 -4.50 0.85
CA VAL A 202 12.37 -3.11 0.40
C VAL A 202 12.75 -3.00 -1.08
N ASP A 203 13.77 -3.74 -1.52
CA ASP A 203 14.15 -3.77 -2.93
C ASP A 203 13.09 -4.46 -3.80
N TYR A 204 12.57 -5.60 -3.33
CA TYR A 204 11.51 -6.35 -4.02
C TYR A 204 10.27 -5.51 -4.26
N ILE A 205 9.71 -4.86 -3.25
CA ILE A 205 8.47 -4.08 -3.42
C ILE A 205 8.65 -2.91 -4.38
N VAL A 206 9.83 -2.29 -4.40
CA VAL A 206 10.16 -1.22 -5.35
C VAL A 206 10.25 -1.78 -6.77
N GLN A 207 10.92 -2.92 -6.97
CA GLN A 207 11.06 -3.52 -8.29
C GLN A 207 9.75 -4.11 -8.82
N LEU A 208 8.96 -4.74 -7.95
CA LEU A 208 7.62 -5.26 -8.25
C LEU A 208 6.70 -4.12 -8.67
N HIS A 209 6.66 -3.04 -7.88
CA HIS A 209 5.89 -1.84 -8.18
C HIS A 209 6.29 -1.23 -9.52
N ASN A 210 7.58 -0.97 -9.75
CA ASN A 210 8.04 -0.39 -11.01
C ASN A 210 7.67 -1.29 -12.21
N SER A 211 7.82 -2.62 -12.07
CA SER A 211 7.43 -3.57 -13.11
C SER A 211 5.92 -3.55 -13.37
N HIS A 212 5.11 -3.41 -12.32
CA HIS A 212 3.66 -3.30 -12.40
C HIS A 212 3.23 -2.00 -13.10
N ILE A 213 3.80 -0.87 -12.72
CA ILE A 213 3.49 0.42 -13.34
C ILE A 213 3.89 0.43 -14.82
N ASN A 214 5.08 -0.07 -15.16
CA ASN A 214 5.51 -0.21 -16.56
C ASN A 214 4.58 -1.11 -17.37
N TYR A 215 4.05 -2.19 -16.77
CA TYR A 215 3.06 -3.04 -17.42
C TYR A 215 1.73 -2.31 -17.66
N ALA A 216 1.27 -1.54 -16.68
CA ALA A 216 0.06 -0.75 -16.78
C ALA A 216 0.15 0.37 -17.82
N GLN A 217 1.32 1.00 -17.97
CA GLN A 217 1.56 1.98 -19.01
C GLN A 217 1.41 1.36 -20.41
N ARG A 218 2.04 0.21 -20.64
CA ARG A 218 1.95 -0.52 -21.92
C ARG A 218 0.51 -0.89 -22.26
N LEU A 219 -0.22 -1.51 -21.33
CA LEU A 219 -1.63 -1.86 -21.55
C LEU A 219 -2.49 -0.64 -21.84
N ALA A 220 -2.20 0.49 -21.20
CA ALA A 220 -2.95 1.70 -21.42
C ALA A 220 -2.55 2.44 -22.70
N GLU A 221 -1.41 2.13 -23.32
CA GLU A 221 -1.05 2.54 -24.68
C GLU A 221 -1.72 1.64 -25.73
N GLU A 222 -1.80 0.33 -25.47
CA GLU A 222 -2.52 -0.64 -26.30
C GLU A 222 -4.03 -0.36 -26.34
N GLY A 223 -4.59 0.18 -25.26
CA GLY A 223 -6.01 0.54 -25.14
C GLY A 223 -6.81 -0.46 -24.30
N PRO A 224 -8.08 -0.12 -23.98
CA PRO A 224 -8.93 -0.99 -23.18
C PRO A 224 -9.28 -2.28 -23.93
N ASP A 225 -9.41 -3.39 -23.20
CA ASP A 225 -9.94 -4.65 -23.71
C ASP A 225 -11.39 -4.45 -24.19
N PRO A 226 -11.67 -4.71 -25.47
CA PRO A 226 -13.00 -4.49 -26.05
C PRO A 226 -14.05 -5.50 -25.57
N SER A 227 -13.64 -6.60 -24.92
CA SER A 227 -14.58 -7.62 -24.44
C SER A 227 -15.20 -7.22 -23.11
N MET A 228 -16.49 -6.84 -23.17
CA MET A 228 -17.28 -6.54 -21.96
C MET A 228 -17.35 -7.73 -21.00
N GLU A 229 -17.49 -8.96 -21.52
CA GLU A 229 -17.51 -10.17 -20.70
C GLU A 229 -16.22 -10.35 -19.87
N ARG A 230 -15.05 -10.18 -20.49
CA ARG A 230 -13.78 -10.23 -19.76
C ARG A 230 -13.66 -9.10 -18.74
N ASN A 231 -14.16 -7.91 -19.07
CA ASN A 231 -14.14 -6.76 -18.17
C ASN A 231 -15.06 -7.00 -16.95
N GLU A 232 -16.22 -7.62 -17.12
CA GLU A 232 -17.11 -8.02 -16.03
C GLU A 232 -16.49 -9.08 -15.10
N VAL A 233 -15.78 -10.07 -15.66
CA VAL A 233 -15.03 -11.05 -14.86
C VAL A 233 -14.00 -10.34 -13.99
N ARG A 234 -13.23 -9.40 -14.57
CA ARG A 234 -12.24 -8.60 -13.84
C ARG A 234 -12.86 -7.76 -12.74
N GLN A 235 -13.98 -7.09 -13.05
CA GLN A 235 -14.70 -6.30 -12.07
C GLN A 235 -15.15 -7.16 -10.87
N LYS A 236 -15.73 -8.34 -11.12
CA LYS A 236 -16.18 -9.26 -10.06
C LYS A 236 -15.01 -9.71 -9.18
N ALA A 237 -13.87 -10.05 -9.77
CA ALA A 237 -12.67 -10.42 -9.02
C ALA A 237 -12.17 -9.27 -8.13
N MET A 238 -12.17 -8.04 -8.64
CA MET A 238 -11.78 -6.84 -7.88
C MET A 238 -12.71 -6.54 -6.71
N LEU A 239 -14.03 -6.68 -6.90
CA LEU A 239 -15.01 -6.54 -5.81
C LEU A 239 -14.82 -7.62 -4.75
N GLN A 240 -14.58 -8.87 -5.18
CA GLN A 240 -14.29 -9.97 -4.26
C GLN A 240 -12.98 -9.74 -3.48
N TYR A 241 -11.95 -9.17 -4.12
CA TYR A 241 -10.71 -8.77 -3.45
C TYR A 241 -10.99 -7.77 -2.33
N ASN A 242 -11.71 -6.68 -2.62
CA ASN A 242 -12.03 -5.66 -1.60
C ASN A 242 -12.88 -6.24 -0.47
N LYS A 243 -13.91 -7.03 -0.78
CA LYS A 243 -14.74 -7.70 0.23
C LYS A 243 -13.89 -8.60 1.14
N SER A 244 -12.99 -9.40 0.57
CA SER A 244 -12.13 -10.30 1.34
C SER A 244 -11.13 -9.55 2.21
N GLN A 245 -10.62 -8.40 1.75
CA GLN A 245 -9.75 -7.53 2.54
C GLN A 245 -10.47 -6.85 3.70
N GLN A 246 -11.78 -6.57 3.57
CA GLN A 246 -12.59 -6.06 4.68
C GLN A 246 -12.79 -7.09 5.81
N GLU A 247 -12.68 -8.39 5.49
CA GLU A 247 -12.70 -9.50 6.48
C GLU A 247 -11.37 -9.63 7.26
N ASN A 248 -10.38 -8.76 7.00
CA ASN A 248 -9.11 -8.77 7.70
C ASN A 248 -9.23 -8.22 9.14
N ASP A 249 -9.63 -9.09 10.06
CA ASP A 249 -9.81 -8.79 11.49
C ASP A 249 -8.56 -8.21 12.16
N LYS A 250 -7.36 -8.51 11.68
CA LYS A 250 -6.11 -7.98 12.27
C LYS A 250 -5.97 -6.49 12.01
N THR A 251 -6.19 -6.06 10.78
CA THR A 251 -6.16 -4.63 10.41
C THR A 251 -7.25 -3.88 11.16
N LYS A 252 -8.47 -4.44 11.21
CA LYS A 252 -9.60 -3.87 11.97
C LYS A 252 -9.29 -3.74 13.46
N SER A 253 -8.75 -4.79 14.09
CA SER A 253 -8.42 -4.77 15.52
C SER A 253 -7.34 -3.75 15.86
N VAL A 254 -6.34 -3.56 15.00
CA VAL A 254 -5.29 -2.55 15.18
C VAL A 254 -5.88 -1.15 15.11
N LEU A 255 -6.72 -0.85 14.12
CA LEU A 255 -7.39 0.44 13.98
C LEU A 255 -8.36 0.69 15.15
N ALA A 256 -9.20 -0.30 15.50
CA ALA A 256 -10.18 -0.21 16.57
C ALA A 256 -9.53 0.06 17.93
N ARG A 257 -8.40 -0.60 18.21
CA ARG A 257 -7.62 -0.36 19.43
C ARG A 257 -7.16 1.09 19.55
N HIS A 258 -6.94 1.81 18.45
CA HIS A 258 -6.41 3.18 18.46
C HIS A 258 -7.49 4.26 18.25
N PHE A 259 -8.55 3.99 17.49
CA PHE A 259 -9.59 4.97 17.12
C PHE A 259 -11.03 4.60 17.52
N GLY A 260 -11.22 3.41 18.10
CA GLY A 260 -12.54 2.85 18.35
C GLY A 260 -13.14 2.16 17.13
N ASP A 261 -14.12 1.30 17.38
CA ASP A 261 -14.68 0.39 16.38
C ASP A 261 -15.33 1.12 15.21
N ARG A 262 -16.06 2.21 15.48
CA ARG A 262 -16.74 2.99 14.44
C ARG A 262 -15.77 3.59 13.42
N PHE A 263 -14.65 4.15 13.89
CA PHE A 263 -13.64 4.68 12.99
C PHE A 263 -13.01 3.55 12.17
N ALA A 264 -12.65 2.44 12.82
CA ALA A 264 -12.02 1.31 12.13
C ALA A 264 -12.91 0.77 10.99
N GLU A 265 -14.21 0.65 11.26
CA GLU A 265 -15.20 0.25 10.26
C GLU A 265 -15.30 1.26 9.11
N GLU A 266 -15.51 2.54 9.40
CA GLU A 266 -15.61 3.60 8.39
C GLU A 266 -14.32 3.70 7.56
N TYR A 267 -13.16 3.53 8.19
CA TYR A 267 -11.85 3.64 7.53
C TYR A 267 -11.60 2.46 6.58
N ILE A 268 -11.85 1.24 7.02
CA ILE A 268 -11.67 0.03 6.21
C ILE A 268 -12.60 0.04 5.01
N THR A 269 -13.88 0.36 5.24
CA THR A 269 -14.93 0.25 4.20
C THR A 269 -14.95 1.43 3.23
N GLN A 270 -14.57 2.63 3.67
CA GLN A 270 -14.69 3.85 2.85
C GLN A 270 -13.35 4.41 2.35
N VAL A 271 -12.22 4.00 2.94
CA VAL A 271 -10.88 4.48 2.53
C VAL A 271 -10.05 3.35 1.95
N LEU A 272 -9.68 2.36 2.76
CA LEU A 272 -8.72 1.31 2.37
C LEU A 272 -9.25 0.39 1.26
N PHE A 273 -10.46 -0.15 1.45
CA PHE A 273 -11.04 -1.16 0.56
C PHE A 273 -12.43 -0.73 0.11
N ASN A 274 -12.51 0.48 -0.43
CA ASN A 274 -13.75 1.02 -0.95
C ASN A 274 -14.08 0.43 -2.33
N GLU A 275 -15.35 0.22 -2.61
CA GLU A 275 -15.81 -0.24 -3.94
C GLU A 275 -15.96 0.93 -4.94
N ARG A 276 -15.76 2.17 -4.49
CA ARG A 276 -15.98 3.37 -5.32
C ARG A 276 -14.92 3.43 -6.41
N GLY A 277 -15.37 3.55 -7.66
CA GLY A 277 -14.49 3.64 -8.82
C GLY A 277 -14.25 2.30 -9.52
N ILE A 278 -14.65 1.15 -8.94
CA ILE A 278 -14.62 -0.14 -9.63
C ILE A 278 -15.86 -0.26 -10.53
N THR A 279 -15.85 0.47 -11.64
CA THR A 279 -16.97 0.52 -12.59
C THR A 279 -16.53 0.03 -13.96
N LEU A 280 -17.49 -0.47 -14.75
CA LEU A 280 -17.24 -0.88 -16.14
C LEU A 280 -17.04 0.33 -17.08
N GLY A 281 -17.26 1.56 -16.60
CA GLY A 281 -17.07 2.80 -17.35
C GLY A 281 -15.62 3.31 -17.28
N GLY A 282 -15.10 3.71 -18.45
CA GLY A 282 -13.82 4.41 -18.59
C GLY A 282 -13.85 5.82 -17.99
#